data_AF-A0A669CH69-F1
#
_entry.id   AF-A0A669CH69-F1
#
_cell.length_a   1.000
_cell.length_b   1.000
_cell.length_c   1.000
_cell.angle_alpha   90.00
_cell.angle_beta   90.00
_cell.angle_gamma   90.00
#
_symmetry.space_group_name_H-M   'P 1'
#
loop_
_entity.id
_entity.type
_entity.pdbx_description
1 polymer ?
#
loop_
_entity_poly.entity_id
_entity_poly.type
_entity_poly.pdbx_seq_one_letter_code
_entity_poly.pdbx_strand_id
1 'polypeptide(L)'
;MDEISPLLGNQPQHGSDLPSPNLRPRHQELIPTPCGPIKPWSELPRLLQGYFCFAILSLLALLGLTVFSLYKQHTDTDVSDEDNFTVSLIQLVGIVFCIYYITRGVLQENRQELVAFVLSVLVVMIRSVVNFSVLGTKGQQELLVRFVCIVTLGVVHIFCTTLLIRRPNMMAFRVGGALECLQEQYFLLNLCFSMVTFDLQAQLCLCVLILTTSLATAGANNIIVGVGVFWAILTTVVGAVAVLKEKKVLVWIFMVQNVPQVAFFVYLMYTVGEKWFQDTTYTVEAAAVTGALISLVIKVVLFWGLIRLVHSFGQGLRERMFAHNK
;
A
#
# COMPACT_ATOMS: atom_id res chain seq x y z
N MET A 1 -50.22 49.93 -49.15
CA MET A 1 -49.90 48.64 -49.79
C MET A 1 -48.39 48.47 -49.71
N ASP A 2 -47.79 48.31 -48.52
CA ASP A 2 -47.92 47.26 -47.49
C ASP A 2 -47.23 45.94 -47.88
N GLU A 3 -45.96 45.81 -47.49
CA GLU A 3 -45.25 44.57 -47.15
C GLU A 3 -44.22 44.97 -46.06
N ILE A 4 -44.53 45.01 -44.76
CA ILE A 4 -44.71 43.92 -43.77
C ILE A 4 -43.56 42.88 -43.78
N SER A 5 -42.52 43.16 -43.00
CA SER A 5 -41.68 42.12 -42.36
C SER A 5 -42.55 41.14 -41.58
N PRO A 6 -42.17 39.85 -41.53
CA PRO A 6 -41.91 39.30 -40.19
C PRO A 6 -40.75 38.29 -40.09
N LEU A 7 -40.03 38.45 -38.99
CA LEU A 7 -39.70 37.46 -37.96
C LEU A 7 -38.87 36.21 -38.32
N LEU A 8 -37.71 36.17 -37.66
CA LEU A 8 -36.99 34.99 -37.16
C LEU A 8 -37.84 33.71 -37.18
N GLY A 9 -37.64 32.91 -38.22
CA GLY A 9 -38.04 31.51 -38.23
C GLY A 9 -37.06 30.69 -37.41
N ASN A 10 -37.47 30.35 -36.19
CA ASN A 10 -36.95 29.26 -35.38
C ASN A 10 -36.73 28.01 -36.25
N GLN A 11 -35.48 27.70 -36.59
CA GLN A 11 -35.14 26.38 -37.12
C GLN A 11 -34.90 25.46 -35.92
N PRO A 12 -35.69 24.40 -35.72
CA PRO A 12 -35.52 23.52 -34.58
C PRO A 12 -34.17 22.83 -34.70
N GLN A 13 -33.36 22.92 -33.63
CA GLN A 13 -32.24 22.03 -33.36
C GLN A 13 -32.76 20.60 -33.50
N HIS A 14 -32.49 19.98 -34.64
CA HIS A 14 -32.67 18.56 -34.80
C HIS A 14 -31.59 17.91 -33.94
N GLY A 15 -32.01 17.56 -32.72
CA GLY A 15 -31.25 16.75 -31.79
C GLY A 15 -30.92 15.43 -32.47
N SER A 16 -29.71 15.35 -33.02
CA SER A 16 -29.02 14.10 -33.18
C SER A 16 -28.62 13.61 -31.79
N ASP A 17 -29.59 13.17 -31.01
CA ASP A 17 -29.40 12.28 -29.86
C ASP A 17 -29.06 10.89 -30.40
N LEU A 18 -27.95 10.80 -31.15
CA LEU A 18 -27.15 9.59 -31.13
C LEU A 18 -26.66 9.48 -29.68
N PRO A 19 -26.91 8.37 -28.97
CA PRO A 19 -26.35 8.21 -27.64
C PRO A 19 -24.83 8.29 -27.79
N SER A 20 -24.24 9.42 -27.40
CA SER A 20 -22.79 9.57 -27.33
C SER A 20 -22.30 8.36 -26.52
N PRO A 21 -21.37 7.54 -27.03
CA PRO A 21 -21.11 6.21 -26.46
C PRO A 21 -20.53 6.33 -25.05
N ASN A 22 -21.39 6.40 -24.02
CA ASN A 22 -21.06 6.39 -22.60
C ASN A 22 -19.72 7.08 -22.24
N LEU A 23 -19.47 8.28 -22.81
CA LEU A 23 -18.20 9.00 -22.69
C LEU A 23 -18.10 9.82 -21.39
N ARG A 24 -19.20 9.97 -20.65
CA ARG A 24 -19.22 10.70 -19.38
C ARG A 24 -18.90 9.75 -18.22
N PRO A 25 -17.84 10.01 -17.45
CA PRO A 25 -17.54 9.22 -16.26
C PRO A 25 -18.70 9.34 -15.26
N ARG A 26 -19.12 8.22 -14.66
CA ARG A 26 -20.13 8.17 -13.57
C ARG A 26 -19.52 8.61 -12.22
N HIS A 27 -18.80 9.74 -12.26
CA HIS A 27 -18.10 10.37 -11.13
C HIS A 27 -19.09 10.97 -10.11
N GLN A 28 -20.27 11.41 -10.53
CA GLN A 28 -21.21 12.14 -9.66
C GLN A 28 -21.71 11.36 -8.43
N GLU A 29 -21.49 10.04 -8.37
CA GLU A 29 -21.87 9.18 -7.24
C GLU A 29 -20.70 8.84 -6.30
N LEU A 30 -19.46 9.22 -6.64
CA LEU A 30 -18.26 8.88 -5.88
C LEU A 30 -17.84 10.02 -4.94
N ILE A 31 -17.39 9.66 -3.73
CA ILE A 31 -16.91 10.66 -2.75
C ILE A 31 -15.46 11.04 -3.13
N PRO A 32 -15.15 12.33 -3.37
CA PRO A 32 -13.80 12.74 -3.69
C PRO A 32 -12.91 12.68 -2.45
N THR A 33 -11.74 12.04 -2.56
CA THR A 33 -10.69 12.09 -1.52
C THR A 33 -9.37 12.56 -2.12
N PRO A 34 -8.43 13.08 -1.32
CA PRO A 34 -7.11 13.50 -1.80
C PRO A 34 -6.34 12.40 -2.53
N CYS A 35 -6.63 11.13 -2.22
CA CYS A 35 -5.97 9.96 -2.80
C CYS A 35 -6.81 9.28 -3.90
N GLY A 36 -7.84 9.94 -4.42
CA GLY A 36 -8.74 9.43 -5.47
C GLY A 36 -10.18 9.18 -4.99
N PRO A 37 -11.14 9.01 -5.91
CA PRO A 37 -12.54 8.79 -5.54
C PRO A 37 -12.73 7.50 -4.72
N ILE A 38 -13.70 7.47 -3.80
CA ILE A 38 -14.12 6.26 -3.07
C ILE A 38 -15.61 5.99 -3.31
N LYS A 39 -16.01 4.71 -3.26
CA LYS A 39 -17.43 4.35 -3.28
C LYS A 39 -18.10 4.75 -1.96
N PRO A 40 -19.33 5.28 -1.99
CA PRO A 40 -20.09 5.50 -0.79
C PRO A 40 -20.43 4.17 -0.11
N TRP A 41 -20.50 4.18 1.22
CA TRP A 41 -20.74 2.98 2.02
C TRP A 41 -22.03 2.25 1.62
N SER A 42 -23.09 3.00 1.28
CA SER A 42 -24.40 2.48 0.88
C SER A 42 -24.41 1.68 -0.43
N GLU A 43 -23.44 1.90 -1.32
CA GLU A 43 -23.31 1.16 -2.59
C GLU A 43 -22.69 -0.23 -2.41
N LEU A 44 -22.06 -0.50 -1.26
CA LEU A 44 -21.41 -1.78 -1.01
C LEU A 44 -22.45 -2.88 -0.75
N PRO A 45 -22.34 -4.06 -1.38
CA PRO A 45 -23.18 -5.21 -1.05
C PRO A 45 -23.10 -5.52 0.45
N ARG A 46 -24.22 -5.92 1.07
CA ARG A 46 -24.26 -6.23 2.52
C ARG A 46 -23.21 -7.24 2.96
N LEU A 47 -22.92 -8.24 2.12
CA LEU A 47 -21.86 -9.23 2.38
C LEU A 47 -20.46 -8.59 2.40
N LEU A 48 -20.20 -7.64 1.51
CA LEU A 48 -18.93 -6.93 1.44
C LEU A 48 -18.78 -5.95 2.60
N GLN A 49 -19.86 -5.26 3.00
CA GLN A 49 -19.90 -4.44 4.22
C GLN A 49 -19.60 -5.30 5.46
N GLY A 50 -20.25 -6.46 5.58
CA GLY A 50 -20.02 -7.40 6.68
C GLY A 50 -18.56 -7.87 6.73
N TYR A 51 -17.99 -8.28 5.59
CA TYR A 51 -16.57 -8.66 5.52
C TYR A 51 -15.64 -7.49 5.88
N PHE A 52 -15.92 -6.28 5.38
CA PHE A 52 -15.10 -5.11 5.68
C PHE A 52 -15.12 -4.77 7.17
N CYS A 53 -16.30 -4.74 7.81
CA CYS A 53 -16.41 -4.55 9.25
C CYS A 53 -15.67 -5.64 10.02
N PHE A 54 -15.85 -6.91 9.63
CA PHE A 54 -15.12 -8.02 10.22
C PHE A 54 -13.60 -7.84 10.10
N ALA A 55 -13.10 -7.46 8.93
CA ALA A 55 -11.68 -7.25 8.68
C ALA A 55 -11.07 -6.09 9.48
N ILE A 56 -11.79 -4.98 9.61
CA ILE A 56 -11.32 -3.87 10.44
C ILE A 56 -11.32 -4.25 11.92
N LEU A 57 -12.38 -4.88 12.41
CA LEU A 57 -12.48 -5.30 13.81
C LEU A 57 -11.42 -6.36 14.17
N SER A 58 -11.19 -7.35 13.29
CA SER A 58 -10.17 -8.38 13.51
C SER A 58 -8.76 -7.80 13.51
N LEU A 59 -8.44 -6.88 12.60
CA LEU A 59 -7.15 -6.20 12.56
C LEU A 59 -6.93 -5.29 13.77
N LEU A 60 -7.98 -4.59 14.24
CA LEU A 60 -7.91 -3.79 15.46
C LEU A 60 -7.72 -4.65 16.71
N ALA A 61 -8.37 -5.83 16.78
CA ALA A 61 -8.15 -6.78 17.86
C ALA A 61 -6.71 -7.31 17.86
N LEU A 62 -6.17 -7.67 16.68
CA LEU A 62 -4.77 -8.08 16.53
C LEU A 62 -3.80 -6.94 16.87
N LEU A 63 -4.14 -5.69 16.52
CA LEU A 63 -3.36 -4.51 16.88
C LEU A 63 -3.31 -4.35 18.40
N GLY A 64 -4.47 -4.39 19.07
CA GLY A 64 -4.57 -4.29 20.52
C GLY A 64 -3.78 -5.39 21.24
N LEU A 65 -3.87 -6.62 20.76
CA LEU A 65 -3.10 -7.75 21.28
C LEU A 65 -1.59 -7.55 21.10
N THR A 66 -1.16 -7.04 19.93
CA THR A 66 0.25 -6.75 19.64
C THR A 66 0.78 -5.64 20.53
N VAL A 67 0.01 -4.57 20.75
CA VAL A 67 0.37 -3.47 21.65
C VAL A 67 0.45 -3.94 23.11
N PHE A 68 -0.51 -4.77 23.54
CA PHE A 68 -0.51 -5.33 24.89
C PHE A 68 0.73 -6.19 25.14
N SER A 69 1.07 -7.09 24.21
CA SER A 69 2.30 -7.90 24.31
C SER A 69 3.54 -7.01 24.34
N LEU A 70 3.59 -5.95 23.53
CA LEU A 70 4.72 -5.02 23.52
C LEU A 70 4.87 -4.24 24.83
N TYR A 71 3.77 -3.79 25.43
CA TYR A 71 3.78 -3.09 26.71
C TYR A 71 4.27 -3.99 27.86
N LYS A 72 3.77 -5.22 27.90
CA LYS A 72 4.19 -6.20 28.91
C LYS A 72 5.67 -6.52 28.78
N GLN A 73 6.12 -6.78 27.56
CA GLN A 73 7.51 -7.07 27.25
C GLN A 73 8.46 -5.90 27.56
N HIS A 74 8.00 -4.66 27.44
CA HIS A 74 8.79 -3.50 27.85
C HIS A 74 8.92 -3.38 29.38
N THR A 75 7.94 -3.91 30.13
CA THR A 75 7.86 -3.79 31.59
C THR A 75 8.60 -4.94 32.30
N ASP A 76 8.55 -6.16 31.76
CA ASP A 76 9.27 -7.32 32.28
C ASP A 76 10.69 -7.37 31.69
N THR A 77 11.65 -6.72 32.37
CA THR A 77 13.02 -6.51 31.89
C THR A 77 13.91 -7.77 32.00
N ASP A 78 13.68 -8.78 31.16
CA ASP A 78 14.63 -9.91 31.02
C ASP A 78 15.35 -9.88 29.65
N VAL A 79 16.67 -10.11 29.67
CA VAL A 79 17.62 -9.95 28.55
C VAL A 79 17.33 -10.87 27.34
N SER A 80 16.43 -11.85 27.49
CA SER A 80 16.04 -12.78 26.42
C SER A 80 14.96 -12.25 25.45
N ASP A 81 14.46 -11.03 25.66
CA ASP A 81 13.29 -10.51 24.95
C ASP A 81 13.57 -9.56 23.77
N GLU A 82 14.82 -9.20 23.45
CA GLU A 82 15.07 -8.22 22.36
C GLU A 82 14.56 -8.70 20.97
N ASP A 83 14.71 -9.99 20.65
CA ASP A 83 14.22 -10.57 19.39
C ASP A 83 12.68 -10.55 19.30
N ASN A 84 12.01 -10.87 20.41
CA ASN A 84 10.55 -10.83 20.51
C ASN A 84 10.02 -9.40 20.29
N PHE A 85 10.77 -8.39 20.73
CA PHE A 85 10.36 -6.99 20.68
C PHE A 85 10.38 -6.51 19.24
N THR A 86 11.45 -6.86 18.51
CA THR A 86 11.61 -6.64 17.08
C THR A 86 10.45 -7.21 16.26
N VAL A 87 10.07 -8.46 16.55
CA VAL A 87 8.96 -9.12 15.87
C VAL A 87 7.64 -8.44 16.18
N SER A 88 7.41 -8.03 17.44
CA SER A 88 6.24 -7.25 17.85
C SER A 88 6.13 -5.91 17.12
N LEU A 89 7.22 -5.16 17.01
CA LEU A 89 7.22 -3.85 16.36
C LEU A 89 6.99 -3.97 14.84
N ILE A 90 7.59 -4.96 14.18
CA ILE A 90 7.38 -5.16 12.73
C ILE A 90 5.96 -5.68 12.45
N GLN A 91 5.42 -6.51 13.32
CA GLN A 91 4.02 -6.91 13.22
C GLN A 91 3.08 -5.71 13.41
N LEU A 92 3.38 -4.80 14.34
CA LEU A 92 2.60 -3.57 14.54
C LEU A 92 2.55 -2.74 13.26
N VAL A 93 3.71 -2.50 12.63
CA VAL A 93 3.81 -1.83 11.33
C VAL A 93 2.96 -2.56 10.29
N GLY A 94 3.12 -3.87 10.15
CA GLY A 94 2.37 -4.69 9.20
C GLY A 94 0.85 -4.59 9.36
N ILE A 95 0.33 -4.62 10.59
CA ILE A 95 -1.12 -4.53 10.86
C ILE A 95 -1.66 -3.14 10.46
N VAL A 96 -0.93 -2.06 10.76
CA VAL A 96 -1.33 -0.70 10.37
C VAL A 96 -1.44 -0.58 8.85
N PHE A 97 -0.47 -1.11 8.10
CA PHE A 97 -0.54 -1.17 6.64
C PHE A 97 -1.67 -2.08 6.14
N CYS A 98 -1.95 -3.20 6.79
CA CYS A 98 -3.09 -4.05 6.46
C CYS A 98 -4.43 -3.31 6.57
N ILE A 99 -4.63 -2.50 7.62
CA ILE A 99 -5.83 -1.65 7.78
C ILE A 99 -5.92 -0.64 6.63
N TYR A 100 -4.80 -0.01 6.28
CA TYR A 100 -4.72 0.90 5.15
C TYR A 100 -5.12 0.23 3.83
N TYR A 101 -4.54 -0.94 3.52
CA TYR A 101 -4.78 -1.64 2.27
C TYR A 101 -6.20 -2.17 2.14
N ILE A 102 -6.80 -2.73 3.20
CA ILE A 102 -8.17 -3.23 3.12
C ILE A 102 -9.17 -2.07 2.96
N THR A 103 -8.94 -0.94 3.63
CA THR A 103 -9.75 0.27 3.50
C THR A 103 -9.73 0.80 2.07
N ARG A 104 -8.54 0.98 1.52
CA ARG A 104 -8.35 1.43 0.14
C ARG A 104 -8.86 0.41 -0.87
N GLY A 105 -8.50 -0.85 -0.72
CA GLY A 105 -8.85 -1.93 -1.64
C GLY A 105 -10.35 -2.19 -1.74
N VAL A 106 -11.09 -2.12 -0.63
CA VAL A 106 -12.56 -2.30 -0.62
C VAL A 106 -13.29 -1.04 -1.08
N LEU A 107 -12.99 0.12 -0.49
CA LEU A 107 -13.73 1.36 -0.79
C LEU A 107 -13.41 1.91 -2.18
N GLN A 108 -12.19 1.70 -2.68
CA GLN A 108 -11.80 2.10 -4.04
C GLN A 108 -11.82 0.93 -5.01
N GLU A 109 -12.27 -0.27 -4.64
CA GLU A 109 -12.21 -1.45 -5.53
C GLU A 109 -10.83 -1.61 -6.20
N ASN A 110 -9.77 -1.21 -5.49
CA ASN A 110 -8.42 -1.17 -6.04
C ASN A 110 -7.77 -2.54 -5.85
N ARG A 111 -7.73 -3.32 -6.93
CA ARG A 111 -7.11 -4.66 -6.93
C ARG A 111 -5.66 -4.65 -6.47
N GLN A 112 -4.89 -3.60 -6.78
CA GLN A 112 -3.47 -3.55 -6.41
C GLN A 112 -3.31 -3.47 -4.89
N GLU A 113 -4.14 -2.67 -4.23
CA GLU A 113 -4.13 -2.57 -2.76
C GLU A 113 -4.67 -3.86 -2.11
N LEU A 114 -5.64 -4.54 -2.72
CA LEU A 114 -6.09 -5.87 -2.24
C LEU A 114 -5.00 -6.94 -2.38
N VAL A 115 -4.20 -6.90 -3.46
CA VAL A 115 -3.04 -7.78 -3.63
C VAL A 115 -1.97 -7.44 -2.59
N ALA A 116 -1.67 -6.16 -2.38
CA ALA A 116 -0.74 -5.70 -1.34
C ALA A 116 -1.19 -6.15 0.06
N PHE A 117 -2.50 -6.10 0.34
CA PHE A 117 -3.07 -6.64 1.58
C PHE A 117 -2.77 -8.14 1.74
N VAL A 118 -3.04 -8.95 0.71
CA VAL A 118 -2.77 -10.40 0.75
C VAL A 118 -1.29 -10.68 0.97
N LEU A 119 -0.41 -9.98 0.26
CA LEU A 119 1.04 -10.11 0.42
C LEU A 119 1.50 -9.70 1.82
N SER A 120 0.98 -8.60 2.36
CA SER A 120 1.30 -8.12 3.72
C SER A 120 0.85 -9.13 4.78
N VAL A 121 -0.38 -9.66 4.68
CA VAL A 121 -0.89 -10.70 5.59
C VAL A 121 -0.04 -11.97 5.50
N LEU A 122 0.34 -12.40 4.30
CA LEU A 122 1.23 -13.56 4.11
C LEU A 122 2.58 -13.36 4.80
N VAL A 123 3.22 -12.19 4.61
CA VAL A 123 4.50 -11.87 5.26
C VAL A 123 4.36 -11.87 6.78
N VAL A 124 3.29 -11.28 7.32
CA VAL A 124 3.02 -11.29 8.78
C VAL A 124 2.81 -12.71 9.30
N MET A 125 2.07 -13.56 8.58
CA MET A 125 1.87 -14.96 8.95
C MET A 125 3.18 -15.75 8.93
N ILE A 126 3.95 -15.67 7.83
CA ILE A 126 5.24 -16.37 7.70
C ILE A 126 6.16 -15.97 8.85
N ARG A 127 6.24 -14.67 9.13
CA ARG A 127 7.06 -14.16 10.23
C ARG A 127 6.57 -14.66 11.59
N SER A 128 5.27 -14.72 11.80
CA SER A 128 4.68 -15.26 13.04
C SER A 128 5.01 -16.75 13.22
N VAL A 129 4.98 -17.54 12.14
CA VAL A 129 5.39 -18.95 12.14
C VAL A 129 6.87 -19.10 12.45
N VAL A 130 7.75 -18.35 11.77
CA VAL A 130 9.19 -18.37 12.03
C VAL A 130 9.48 -18.01 13.48
N ASN A 131 8.86 -16.95 13.99
CA ASN A 131 9.01 -16.53 15.38
C ASN A 131 8.60 -17.65 16.34
N PHE A 132 7.41 -18.22 16.18
CA PHE A 132 6.94 -19.31 17.03
C PHE A 132 7.85 -20.55 16.97
N SER A 133 8.39 -20.88 15.80
CA SER A 133 9.29 -22.04 15.61
C SER A 133 10.66 -21.89 16.29
N VAL A 134 11.13 -20.65 16.47
CA VAL A 134 12.43 -20.34 17.07
C VAL A 134 12.33 -20.18 18.59
N LEU A 135 11.14 -19.92 19.15
CA LEU A 135 10.97 -19.72 20.59
C LEU A 135 11.15 -21.00 21.42
N GLY A 136 11.99 -20.91 22.46
CA GLY A 136 12.12 -21.90 23.53
C GLY A 136 10.90 -21.99 24.45
N THR A 137 10.82 -23.06 25.26
CA THR A 137 9.62 -23.48 26.02
C THR A 137 9.09 -22.49 27.08
N LYS A 138 9.86 -21.48 27.50
CA LYS A 138 9.47 -20.53 28.56
C LYS A 138 8.51 -19.41 28.13
N GLY A 139 8.51 -18.98 26.87
CA GLY A 139 7.67 -17.87 26.35
C GLY A 139 6.43 -18.29 25.56
N GLN A 140 6.15 -19.60 25.47
CA GLN A 140 5.22 -20.13 24.47
C GLN A 140 3.76 -19.78 24.72
N GLN A 141 3.27 -19.69 25.96
CA GLN A 141 1.83 -19.52 26.20
C GLN A 141 1.26 -18.17 25.75
N GLU A 142 1.99 -17.07 25.97
CA GLU A 142 1.51 -15.73 25.60
C GLU A 142 1.61 -15.48 24.09
N LEU A 143 2.71 -15.92 23.47
CA LEU A 143 2.86 -15.84 22.02
C LEU A 143 1.95 -16.82 21.27
N LEU A 144 1.52 -17.92 21.90
CA LEU A 144 0.64 -18.90 21.26
C LEU A 144 -0.72 -18.29 20.93
N VAL A 145 -1.32 -17.53 21.84
CA VAL A 145 -2.62 -16.87 21.56
C VAL A 145 -2.48 -15.93 20.36
N ARG A 146 -1.44 -15.10 20.37
CA ARG A 146 -1.12 -14.18 19.25
C ARG A 146 -0.94 -14.93 17.94
N PHE A 147 -0.08 -15.96 17.95
CA PHE A 147 0.24 -16.79 16.80
C PHE A 147 -1.01 -17.45 16.21
N VAL A 148 -1.82 -18.10 17.04
CA VAL A 148 -3.05 -18.77 16.62
C VAL A 148 -4.02 -17.76 16.00
N CYS A 149 -4.21 -16.60 16.63
CA CYS A 149 -5.07 -15.55 16.08
C CYS A 149 -4.57 -15.04 14.71
N ILE A 150 -3.27 -14.77 14.57
CA ILE A 150 -2.71 -14.25 13.31
C ILE A 150 -2.86 -15.26 12.18
N VAL A 151 -2.52 -16.53 12.43
CA VAL A 151 -2.58 -17.57 11.39
C VAL A 151 -4.02 -17.85 11.00
N THR A 152 -4.92 -18.03 11.98
CA THR A 152 -6.33 -18.33 11.69
C THR A 152 -7.04 -17.17 10.99
N LEU A 153 -6.93 -15.94 11.50
CA LEU A 153 -7.51 -14.76 10.87
C LEU A 153 -6.83 -14.45 9.53
N GLY A 154 -5.52 -14.64 9.43
CA GLY A 154 -4.76 -14.44 8.21
C GLY A 154 -5.23 -15.33 7.06
N VAL A 155 -5.46 -16.62 7.32
CA VAL A 155 -6.04 -17.55 6.33
C VAL A 155 -7.42 -17.09 5.86
N VAL A 156 -8.30 -16.67 6.78
CA VAL A 156 -9.62 -16.14 6.45
C VAL A 156 -9.51 -14.87 5.59
N HIS A 157 -8.63 -13.94 5.97
CA HIS A 157 -8.40 -12.71 5.22
C HIS A 157 -7.85 -12.96 3.81
N ILE A 158 -6.91 -13.88 3.65
CA ILE A 158 -6.37 -14.25 2.35
C ILE A 158 -7.45 -14.87 1.47
N PHE A 159 -8.22 -15.81 2.02
CA PHE A 159 -9.29 -16.47 1.27
C PHE A 159 -10.36 -15.47 0.83
N CYS A 160 -10.90 -14.69 1.76
CA CYS A 160 -11.93 -13.70 1.46
C CYS A 160 -11.43 -12.62 0.49
N THR A 161 -10.25 -12.05 0.72
CA THR A 161 -9.70 -11.01 -0.18
C THR A 161 -9.39 -11.58 -1.58
N THR A 162 -8.94 -12.83 -1.69
CA THR A 162 -8.73 -13.47 -3.00
C THR A 162 -10.04 -13.60 -3.78
N LEU A 163 -11.15 -13.92 -3.10
CA LEU A 163 -12.48 -13.91 -3.72
C LEU A 163 -12.91 -12.50 -4.15
N LEU A 164 -12.58 -11.46 -3.38
CA LEU A 164 -12.82 -10.06 -3.75
C LEU A 164 -12.02 -9.66 -5.01
N ILE A 165 -10.75 -10.05 -5.10
CA ILE A 165 -9.89 -9.72 -6.26
C ILE A 165 -10.45 -10.29 -7.57
N ARG A 166 -11.12 -11.45 -7.52
CA ARG A 166 -11.75 -12.07 -8.70
C ARG A 166 -13.00 -11.33 -9.18
N ARG A 167 -13.58 -10.43 -8.39
CA ARG A 167 -14.75 -9.64 -8.82
C ARG A 167 -14.35 -8.66 -9.93
N PRO A 168 -15.24 -8.40 -10.91
CA PRO A 168 -14.94 -7.51 -12.02
C PRO A 168 -14.72 -6.06 -11.54
N ASN A 169 -13.66 -5.40 -12.03
CA ASN A 169 -13.31 -4.03 -11.66
C ASN A 169 -14.20 -3.02 -12.36
N MET A 170 -15.29 -2.64 -11.70
CA MET A 170 -16.21 -1.63 -12.23
C MET A 170 -15.68 -0.21 -12.06
N MET A 171 -14.75 0.03 -11.14
CA MET A 171 -14.23 1.38 -10.89
C MET A 171 -13.38 1.95 -12.03
N ALA A 172 -12.54 1.14 -12.69
CA ALA A 172 -11.75 1.60 -13.85
C ALA A 172 -12.67 2.05 -15.00
N PHE A 173 -13.77 1.33 -15.23
CA PHE A 173 -14.80 1.70 -16.19
C PHE A 173 -15.58 2.95 -15.75
N ARG A 174 -15.90 3.10 -14.46
CA ARG A 174 -16.59 4.29 -13.93
C ARG A 174 -15.76 5.57 -14.06
N VAL A 175 -14.44 5.49 -13.85
CA VAL A 175 -13.52 6.64 -13.87
C VAL A 175 -13.01 6.93 -15.30
N GLY A 176 -12.60 5.91 -16.04
CA GLY A 176 -12.06 6.05 -17.40
C GLY A 176 -13.13 6.15 -18.50
N GLY A 177 -14.35 5.67 -18.24
CA GLY A 177 -15.37 5.44 -19.27
C GLY A 177 -15.02 4.24 -20.15
N ALA A 178 -15.55 4.20 -21.37
CA ALA A 178 -15.23 3.14 -22.36
C ALA A 178 -13.84 3.29 -23.02
N LEU A 179 -13.05 4.32 -22.66
CA LEU A 179 -11.74 4.57 -23.26
C LEU A 179 -10.66 3.70 -22.60
N GLU A 180 -10.16 2.70 -23.33
CA GLU A 180 -9.16 1.74 -22.84
C GLU A 180 -7.87 2.41 -22.34
N CYS A 181 -7.39 3.45 -23.06
CA CYS A 181 -6.17 4.17 -22.69
C CYS A 181 -6.27 4.82 -21.29
N LEU A 182 -7.44 5.38 -20.94
CA LEU A 182 -7.66 5.99 -19.63
C LEU A 182 -7.87 4.95 -18.53
N GLN A 183 -8.47 3.79 -18.85
CA GLN A 183 -8.56 2.68 -17.91
C GLN A 183 -7.17 2.12 -17.58
N GLU A 184 -6.30 1.96 -18.58
CA GLU A 184 -4.91 1.54 -18.40
C GLU A 184 -4.13 2.56 -17.57
N GLN A 185 -4.27 3.86 -17.88
CA GLN A 185 -3.61 4.92 -17.11
C GLN A 185 -4.07 4.93 -15.65
N TYR A 186 -5.38 4.72 -15.39
CA TYR A 186 -5.92 4.61 -14.04
C TYR A 186 -5.39 3.39 -13.28
N PHE A 187 -5.31 2.24 -13.96
CA PHE A 187 -4.71 1.04 -13.39
C PHE A 187 -3.24 1.25 -13.02
N LEU A 188 -2.48 1.87 -13.91
CA LEU A 188 -1.05 2.12 -13.74
C LEU A 188 -0.79 3.15 -12.63
N LEU A 189 -1.63 4.19 -12.52
CA LEU A 189 -1.61 5.15 -11.42
C LEU A 189 -1.82 4.44 -10.07
N ASN A 190 -2.85 3.59 -9.98
CA ASN A 190 -3.14 2.82 -8.78
C ASN A 190 -2.03 1.81 -8.44
N LEU A 191 -1.40 1.20 -9.45
CA LEU A 191 -0.24 0.34 -9.28
C LEU A 191 0.95 1.12 -8.70
N CYS A 192 1.31 2.25 -9.30
CA CYS A 192 2.41 3.09 -8.82
C CYS A 192 2.16 3.56 -7.39
N PHE A 193 0.94 4.02 -7.09
CA PHE A 193 0.58 4.47 -5.75
C PHE A 193 0.64 3.33 -4.71
N SER A 194 0.13 2.14 -5.04
CA SER A 194 0.22 0.96 -4.16
C SER A 194 1.66 0.47 -3.98
N MET A 195 2.49 0.55 -5.02
CA MET A 195 3.92 0.23 -4.92
C MET A 195 4.67 1.24 -4.03
N VAL A 196 4.32 2.53 -4.08
CA VAL A 196 4.88 3.55 -3.17
C VAL A 196 4.54 3.25 -1.70
N THR A 197 3.30 2.87 -1.40
CA THR A 197 2.90 2.56 -0.02
C THR A 197 3.51 1.26 0.47
N PHE A 198 3.65 0.25 -0.40
CA PHE A 198 4.31 -1.01 -0.08
C PHE A 198 5.83 -0.85 0.10
N ASP A 199 6.46 0.03 -0.67
CA ASP A 199 7.86 0.44 -0.47
C ASP A 199 8.06 1.12 0.90
N LEU A 200 7.13 2.00 1.31
CA LEU A 200 7.15 2.60 2.65
C LEU A 200 7.05 1.53 3.75
N GLN A 201 6.13 0.57 3.62
CA GLN A 201 6.02 -0.54 4.57
C GLN A 201 7.33 -1.31 4.69
N ALA A 202 7.93 -1.69 3.56
CA ALA A 202 9.17 -2.45 3.54
C ALA A 202 10.33 -1.68 4.17
N GLN A 203 10.44 -0.37 3.88
CA GLN A 203 11.46 0.51 4.47
C GLN A 203 11.30 0.67 5.98
N LEU A 204 10.07 0.86 6.46
CA LEU A 204 9.82 0.95 7.90
C LEU A 204 10.15 -0.37 8.59
N CYS A 205 9.76 -1.51 8.04
CA CYS A 205 10.12 -2.82 8.57
C CYS A 205 11.65 -3.03 8.64
N LEU A 206 12.38 -2.57 7.62
CA LEU A 206 13.83 -2.66 7.57
C LEU A 206 14.51 -1.72 8.57
N CYS A 207 14.02 -0.49 8.72
CA CYS A 207 14.50 0.44 9.76
C CYS A 207 14.34 -0.16 11.17
N VAL A 208 13.23 -0.85 11.41
CA VAL A 208 12.98 -1.53 12.69
C VAL A 208 13.92 -2.71 12.90
N LEU A 209 14.19 -3.51 11.87
CA LEU A 209 15.19 -4.59 11.94
C LEU A 209 16.58 -4.02 12.29
N ILE A 210 16.99 -2.91 11.66
CA ILE A 210 18.30 -2.30 11.93
C ILE A 210 18.38 -1.73 13.35
N LEU A 211 17.31 -1.09 13.83
CA LEU A 211 17.26 -0.51 15.17
C LEU A 211 17.46 -1.55 16.27
N THR A 212 17.00 -2.77 16.03
CA THR A 212 16.93 -3.83 17.04
C THR A 212 18.05 -4.86 16.92
N THR A 213 18.70 -4.95 15.77
CA THR A 213 19.89 -5.80 15.60
C THR A 213 21.10 -5.14 16.27
N SER A 214 22.05 -5.94 16.77
CA SER A 214 23.31 -5.53 17.43
C SER A 214 24.20 -4.55 16.65
N LEU A 215 23.86 -4.23 15.39
CA LEU A 215 24.36 -3.02 14.73
C LEU A 215 24.12 -1.79 15.63
N ALA A 216 23.04 -1.69 16.38
CA ALA A 216 22.70 -0.56 17.25
C ALA A 216 23.71 -0.23 18.38
N THR A 217 24.76 -1.05 18.60
CA THR A 217 25.77 -0.82 19.65
C THR A 217 26.66 0.41 19.43
N ALA A 218 26.62 1.04 18.26
CA ALA A 218 27.28 2.34 18.00
C ALA A 218 26.23 3.46 17.86
N GLY A 219 26.39 4.57 18.59
CA GLY A 219 25.48 5.74 18.54
C GLY A 219 25.25 6.35 17.15
N ALA A 220 26.10 6.01 16.17
CA ALA A 220 25.92 6.34 14.76
C ALA A 220 24.66 5.69 14.14
N ASN A 221 24.22 4.52 14.64
CA ASN A 221 23.15 3.75 14.02
C ASN A 221 21.74 4.29 14.33
N ASN A 222 21.55 4.94 15.48
CA ASN A 222 20.29 5.65 15.77
C ASN A 222 20.09 6.85 14.84
N ILE A 223 21.16 7.56 14.50
CA ILE A 223 21.12 8.66 13.53
C ILE A 223 20.79 8.12 12.14
N ILE A 224 21.42 7.02 11.72
CA ILE A 224 21.15 6.37 10.43
C ILE A 224 19.69 5.91 10.32
N VAL A 225 19.14 5.29 11.36
CA VAL A 225 17.72 4.88 11.39
C VAL A 225 16.80 6.10 11.34
N GLY A 226 17.08 7.15 12.11
CA GLY A 226 16.28 8.39 12.10
C GLY A 226 16.26 9.06 10.72
N VAL A 227 17.43 9.17 10.09
CA VAL A 227 17.57 9.67 8.72
C VAL A 227 16.84 8.76 7.72
N GLY A 228 16.93 7.44 7.89
CA GLY A 228 16.24 6.45 7.06
C GLY A 228 14.72 6.59 7.11
N VAL A 229 14.14 6.69 8.31
CA VAL A 229 12.68 6.88 8.49
C VAL A 229 12.24 8.22 7.89
N PHE A 230 12.97 9.30 8.15
CA PHE A 230 12.67 10.61 7.56
C PHE A 230 12.72 10.56 6.03
N TRP A 231 13.76 9.93 5.47
CA TRP A 231 13.94 9.77 4.03
C TRP A 231 12.84 8.92 3.40
N ALA A 232 12.40 7.84 4.07
CA ALA A 232 11.30 6.99 3.63
C ALA A 232 9.98 7.77 3.53
N ILE A 233 9.65 8.55 4.55
CA ILE A 233 8.45 9.40 4.57
C ILE A 233 8.54 10.47 3.48
N LEU A 234 9.67 11.16 3.37
CA LEU A 234 9.87 12.19 2.35
C LEU A 234 9.70 11.62 0.94
N THR A 235 10.34 10.48 0.66
CA THR A 235 10.26 9.80 -0.65
C THR A 235 8.83 9.39 -0.96
N THR A 236 8.12 8.86 0.03
CA THR A 236 6.72 8.44 -0.11
C THR A 236 5.80 9.63 -0.41
N VAL A 237 5.96 10.74 0.30
CA VAL A 237 5.17 11.97 0.08
C VAL A 237 5.44 12.53 -1.31
N VAL A 238 6.71 12.64 -1.72
CA VAL A 238 7.07 13.12 -3.06
C VAL A 238 6.51 12.18 -4.14
N GLY A 239 6.63 10.86 -3.96
CA GLY A 239 6.10 9.85 -4.88
C GLY A 239 4.57 9.90 -4.99
N ALA A 240 3.86 9.95 -3.86
CA ALA A 240 2.40 10.07 -3.83
C ALA A 240 1.93 11.35 -4.55
N VAL A 241 2.56 12.49 -4.28
CA VAL A 241 2.21 13.76 -4.94
C VAL A 241 2.57 13.72 -6.43
N ALA A 242 3.71 13.12 -6.81
CA ALA A 242 4.13 13.00 -8.20
C ALA A 242 3.14 12.20 -9.04
N VAL A 243 2.69 11.06 -8.51
CA VAL A 243 1.69 10.19 -9.12
C VAL A 243 0.34 10.90 -9.18
N LEU A 244 -0.17 11.42 -8.06
CA LEU A 244 -1.52 12.02 -7.99
C LEU A 244 -1.66 13.34 -8.78
N LYS A 245 -0.60 14.16 -8.86
CA LYS A 245 -0.63 15.45 -9.57
C LYS A 245 -0.19 15.36 -11.03
N GLU A 246 0.23 14.19 -11.51
CA GLU A 246 0.78 13.96 -12.85
C GLU A 246 1.93 14.93 -13.21
N LYS A 247 2.79 15.27 -12.23
CA LYS A 247 3.89 16.23 -12.42
C LYS A 247 5.17 15.52 -12.88
N LYS A 248 5.52 15.62 -14.16
CA LYS A 248 6.75 15.05 -14.76
C LYS A 248 8.03 15.39 -13.98
N VAL A 249 8.21 16.65 -13.61
CA VAL A 249 9.39 17.11 -12.84
C VAL A 249 9.48 16.40 -11.48
N LEU A 250 8.34 16.22 -10.82
CA LEU A 250 8.30 15.57 -9.51
C LEU A 250 8.55 14.06 -9.60
N VAL A 251 8.16 13.41 -10.72
CA VAL A 251 8.54 12.01 -10.99
C VAL A 251 10.05 11.88 -11.18
N TRP A 252 10.70 12.79 -11.89
CA TRP A 252 12.16 12.77 -12.02
C TRP A 252 12.87 12.98 -10.67
N ILE A 253 12.40 13.91 -9.85
CA ILE A 253 12.90 14.10 -8.48
C ILE A 253 12.72 12.80 -7.68
N PHE A 254 11.54 12.17 -7.77
CA PHE A 254 11.26 10.90 -7.12
C PHE A 254 12.20 9.78 -7.59
N MET A 255 12.50 9.68 -8.88
CA MET A 255 13.49 8.71 -9.41
C MET A 255 14.86 8.93 -8.79
N VAL A 256 15.36 10.16 -8.77
CA VAL A 256 16.66 10.51 -8.18
C VAL A 256 16.67 10.20 -6.68
N GLN A 257 15.56 10.46 -5.97
CA GLN A 257 15.45 10.20 -4.54
C GLN A 257 15.50 8.69 -4.16
N ASN A 258 15.10 7.81 -5.08
CA ASN A 258 15.19 6.37 -4.88
C ASN A 258 16.61 5.81 -5.13
N VAL A 259 17.50 6.52 -5.84
CA VAL A 259 18.86 6.04 -6.14
C VAL A 259 19.68 5.79 -4.86
N PRO A 260 19.73 6.71 -3.87
CA PRO A 260 20.39 6.45 -2.58
C PRO A 260 19.83 5.21 -1.85
N GLN A 261 18.53 4.96 -1.96
CA GLN A 261 17.89 3.82 -1.30
C GLN A 261 18.32 2.48 -1.92
N VAL A 262 18.40 2.42 -3.26
CA VAL A 262 18.91 1.23 -3.96
C VAL A 262 20.38 1.00 -3.61
N ALA A 263 21.20 2.04 -3.57
CA ALA A 263 22.60 1.95 -3.15
C ALA A 263 22.73 1.42 -1.71
N PHE A 264 21.87 1.91 -0.80
CA PHE A 264 21.83 1.43 0.58
C PHE A 264 21.44 -0.05 0.69
N PHE A 265 20.48 -0.52 -0.10
CA PHE A 265 20.14 -1.95 -0.12
C PHE A 265 21.28 -2.81 -0.64
N VAL A 266 22.01 -2.37 -1.68
CA VAL A 266 23.20 -3.08 -2.15
C VAL A 266 24.29 -3.12 -1.07
N TYR A 267 24.51 -2.01 -0.37
CA TYR A 267 25.45 -1.95 0.76
C TYR A 267 25.06 -2.89 1.90
N LEU A 268 23.77 -2.93 2.27
CA LEU A 268 23.27 -3.85 3.29
C LEU A 268 23.45 -5.31 2.86
N MET A 269 23.12 -5.65 1.62
CA MET A 269 23.32 -6.99 1.07
C MET A 269 24.80 -7.41 1.10
N TYR A 270 25.71 -6.48 0.75
CA TYR A 270 27.15 -6.72 0.82
C TYR A 270 27.61 -6.94 2.27
N THR A 271 27.22 -6.06 3.18
CA THR A 271 27.63 -6.10 4.61
C THR A 271 27.12 -7.38 5.28
N VAL A 272 25.88 -7.78 5.01
CA VAL A 272 25.33 -9.03 5.53
C VAL A 272 26.02 -10.22 4.87
N GLY A 273 26.27 -10.18 3.55
CA GLY A 273 26.98 -11.25 2.85
C GLY A 273 28.40 -11.50 3.38
N GLU A 274 29.11 -10.45 3.78
CA GLU A 274 30.46 -10.56 4.38
C GLU A 274 30.41 -11.21 5.78
N LYS A 275 29.40 -10.85 6.59
CA LYS A 275 29.19 -11.41 7.94
C LYS A 275 28.61 -12.83 7.93
N TRP A 276 27.84 -13.17 6.90
CA TRP A 276 27.21 -14.48 6.73
C TRP A 276 28.21 -15.64 6.75
N PHE A 277 29.45 -15.40 6.29
CA PHE A 277 30.50 -16.41 6.30
C PHE A 277 31.21 -16.56 7.66
N GLN A 278 30.87 -15.75 8.67
CA GLN A 278 31.58 -15.67 9.94
C GLN A 278 30.78 -16.16 11.16
N ASP A 279 29.45 -15.99 11.20
CA ASP A 279 28.61 -16.31 12.37
C ASP A 279 27.62 -17.49 12.14
N THR A 280 27.21 -18.16 13.24
CA THR A 280 26.36 -19.37 13.23
C THR A 280 24.84 -19.13 13.44
N THR A 281 24.40 -17.87 13.62
CA THR A 281 22.99 -17.51 13.86
C THR A 281 22.42 -16.66 12.73
N TYR A 282 21.65 -17.29 11.84
CA TYR A 282 21.31 -16.76 10.51
C TYR A 282 19.93 -16.09 10.36
N THR A 283 19.09 -16.06 11.40
CA THR A 283 17.66 -15.74 11.24
C THR A 283 17.38 -14.27 10.91
N VAL A 284 18.04 -13.35 11.62
CA VAL A 284 17.84 -11.90 11.45
C VAL A 284 18.52 -11.38 10.18
N GLU A 285 19.71 -11.89 9.89
CA GLU A 285 20.46 -11.59 8.66
C GLU A 285 19.72 -12.06 7.41
N ALA A 286 19.15 -13.27 7.44
CA ALA A 286 18.33 -13.80 6.35
C ALA A 286 17.07 -12.94 6.13
N ALA A 287 16.46 -12.47 7.21
CA ALA A 287 15.30 -11.59 7.14
C ALA A 287 15.65 -10.22 6.53
N ALA A 288 16.81 -9.66 6.87
CA ALA A 288 17.29 -8.41 6.28
C ALA A 288 17.56 -8.55 4.77
N VAL A 289 18.23 -9.65 4.36
CA VAL A 289 18.49 -9.97 2.95
C VAL A 289 17.20 -10.16 2.16
N THR A 290 16.28 -10.95 2.71
CA THR A 290 14.97 -11.20 2.07
C THR A 290 14.16 -9.91 1.96
N GLY A 291 14.16 -9.07 3.00
CA GLY A 291 13.51 -7.76 2.99
C GLY A 291 14.10 -6.80 1.96
N ALA A 292 15.43 -6.77 1.83
CA ALA A 292 16.12 -5.95 0.83
C ALA A 292 15.80 -6.42 -0.60
N LEU A 293 15.78 -7.74 -0.84
CA LEU A 293 15.42 -8.30 -2.14
C LEU A 293 13.97 -7.98 -2.52
N ILE A 294 13.02 -8.13 -1.59
CA ILE A 294 11.62 -7.77 -1.81
C ILE A 294 11.51 -6.27 -2.14
N SER A 295 12.21 -5.41 -1.39
CA SER A 295 12.23 -3.96 -1.63
C SER A 295 12.79 -3.60 -3.01
N LEU A 296 13.82 -4.31 -3.48
CA LEU A 296 14.37 -4.12 -4.83
C LEU A 296 13.34 -4.49 -5.91
N VAL A 297 12.63 -5.61 -5.75
CA VAL A 297 11.57 -6.03 -6.69
C VAL A 297 10.45 -4.99 -6.74
N ILE A 298 10.02 -4.46 -5.60
CA ILE A 298 9.00 -3.39 -5.53
C ILE A 298 9.45 -2.17 -6.33
N LYS A 299 10.71 -1.74 -6.16
CA LYS A 299 11.27 -0.59 -6.89
C LYS A 299 11.36 -0.82 -8.38
N VAL A 300 11.73 -2.02 -8.83
CA VAL A 300 11.75 -2.37 -10.26
C VAL A 300 10.34 -2.22 -10.86
N VAL A 301 9.32 -2.78 -10.21
CA VAL A 301 7.93 -2.66 -10.66
C VAL A 301 7.46 -1.20 -10.63
N LEU A 302 7.83 -0.45 -9.60
CA LEU A 302 7.50 0.98 -9.46
C LEU A 302 8.13 1.83 -10.58
N PHE A 303 9.42 1.63 -10.87
CA PHE A 303 10.12 2.35 -11.94
C PHE A 303 9.54 2.02 -13.32
N TRP A 304 9.28 0.74 -13.59
CA TRP A 304 8.61 0.32 -14.81
C TRP A 304 7.24 0.98 -14.96
N GLY A 305 6.43 0.97 -13.90
CA GLY A 305 5.11 1.58 -13.87
C GLY A 305 5.17 3.09 -14.10
N LEU A 306 6.12 3.78 -13.45
CA LEU A 306 6.29 5.23 -13.59
C LEU A 306 6.76 5.65 -14.98
N ILE A 307 7.67 4.90 -15.61
CA ILE A 307 8.12 5.20 -16.98
C ILE A 307 6.94 5.13 -17.95
N ARG A 308 6.13 4.06 -17.87
CA ARG A 308 4.90 3.96 -18.68
C ARG A 308 3.92 5.10 -18.36
N LEU A 309 3.76 5.45 -17.09
CA LEU A 309 2.81 6.48 -16.65
C LEU A 309 3.21 7.88 -17.15
N VAL A 310 4.50 8.21 -17.13
CA VAL A 310 5.04 9.50 -17.60
C VAL A 310 4.79 9.72 -19.09
N HIS A 311 4.84 8.65 -19.89
CA HIS A 311 4.52 8.72 -21.33
C HIS A 311 3.04 9.04 -21.57
N SER A 312 2.14 8.66 -20.65
CA SER A 312 0.69 8.90 -20.77
C SER A 312 0.19 10.15 -20.02
N PHE A 313 1.07 10.91 -19.37
CA PHE A 313 0.66 12.14 -18.65
C PHE A 313 0.10 13.22 -19.59
N GLY A 314 -0.96 13.88 -19.12
CA GLY A 314 -1.64 14.97 -19.86
C GLY A 314 -2.84 14.54 -20.69
N GLN A 315 -3.29 13.29 -20.59
CA GLN A 315 -4.48 12.77 -21.30
C GLN A 315 -5.81 13.05 -20.56
N GLY A 316 -5.76 13.81 -19.47
CA GLY A 316 -6.92 14.31 -18.75
C GLY A 316 -7.52 13.39 -17.68
N LEU A 317 -6.79 12.34 -17.27
CA LEU A 317 -7.20 11.45 -16.19
C LEU A 317 -7.33 12.20 -14.85
N ARG A 318 -6.39 13.08 -14.51
CA ARG A 318 -6.46 13.93 -13.31
C ARG A 318 -7.74 14.77 -13.26
N GLU A 319 -8.12 15.41 -14.36
CA GLU A 319 -9.36 16.20 -14.39
C GLU A 319 -10.59 15.32 -14.14
N ARG A 320 -10.58 14.07 -14.61
CA ARG A 320 -11.69 13.11 -14.37
C ARG A 320 -11.70 12.55 -12.95
N MET A 321 -10.55 12.36 -12.32
CA MET A 321 -10.46 11.86 -10.93
C MET A 321 -10.76 12.92 -9.87
N PHE A 322 -10.45 14.19 -10.14
CA PHE A 322 -10.56 15.29 -9.19
C PHE A 322 -11.51 16.39 -9.65
N ALA A 323 -12.42 16.11 -10.60
CA ALA A 323 -13.43 17.06 -11.03
C ALA A 323 -14.24 17.56 -9.83
N HIS A 324 -13.87 18.74 -9.34
CA HIS A 324 -14.70 19.51 -8.44
C HIS A 324 -15.84 20.06 -9.27
N ASN A 325 -17.09 19.85 -8.84
CA ASN A 325 -18.18 20.66 -9.33
C ASN A 325 -17.77 22.12 -9.10
N LYS A 326 -17.55 22.86 -10.19
CA LYS A 326 -17.64 24.31 -10.17
C LYS A 326 -19.08 24.70 -9.91
#